data_AF-A0A220W715-F1
#
_entry.id   AF-A0A220W715-F1
#
_cell.length_a   1.000
_cell.length_b   1.000
_cell.length_c   1.000
_cell.angle_alpha   90.00
_cell.angle_beta   90.00
_cell.angle_gamma   90.00
#
_symmetry.space_group_name_H-M   'P 1'
#
loop_
_entity.id
_entity.type
_entity.pdbx_description
1 polymer ?
#
loop_
_entity_poly.entity_id
_entity_poly.type
_entity_poly.pdbx_seq_one_letter_code
_entity_poly.pdbx_strand_id
1 'polypeptide(L)'
;MVEERKWPDDAVYALRTTQQHHVQLSMMADHKANMLIGATFIVFTLAIGQSRTGDLSIPLMILAIAAFCSAGLAAIAVMPAFTPRKGGPTNILFFGGFTSLSEEEFIERLLSEEFETQESVYRAMLRDIYQMGTILGRKKYRFLGWAYRVFLTGLTLTFIAYVYEQIAGPII
;
A
#
# COMPACT_ATOMS: atom_id res chain seq x y z
N MET A 1 -42.26 -21.96 2.04
CA MET A 1 -41.47 -21.58 3.22
C MET A 1 -40.02 -21.75 2.82
N VAL A 2 -39.35 -20.68 2.36
CA VAL A 2 -37.90 -20.73 2.14
C VAL A 2 -37.30 -20.69 3.55
N GLU A 3 -36.64 -21.77 3.95
CA GLU A 3 -36.03 -21.88 5.26
C GLU A 3 -34.96 -20.78 5.38
N GLU A 4 -35.12 -19.92 6.38
CA GLU A 4 -34.24 -18.78 6.59
C GLU A 4 -32.83 -19.33 6.85
N ARG A 5 -31.89 -19.01 5.94
CA ARG A 5 -30.56 -19.59 5.97
C ARG A 5 -29.83 -19.10 7.22
N LYS A 6 -29.79 -19.93 8.25
CA LYS A 6 -29.10 -19.64 9.50
C LYS A 6 -27.59 -19.76 9.31
N TRP A 7 -26.88 -18.68 9.56
CA TRP A 7 -25.42 -18.64 9.57
C TRP A 7 -24.87 -18.95 10.97
N PRO A 8 -23.62 -19.43 11.09
CA PRO A 8 -23.00 -19.61 12.40
C PRO A 8 -22.92 -18.28 13.15
N ASP A 9 -23.26 -18.28 14.44
CA ASP A 9 -23.21 -17.08 15.28
C ASP A 9 -21.78 -16.49 15.32
N ASP A 10 -20.76 -17.35 15.19
CA ASP A 10 -19.35 -16.96 15.17
C ASP A 10 -18.91 -16.23 13.89
N ALA A 11 -19.73 -16.23 12.84
CA ALA A 11 -19.39 -15.59 11.58
C ALA A 11 -19.12 -14.09 11.75
N VAL A 12 -19.89 -13.41 12.60
CA VAL A 12 -19.69 -11.97 12.87
C VAL A 12 -18.32 -11.70 13.51
N TYR A 13 -17.87 -12.59 14.41
CA TYR A 13 -16.55 -12.47 15.03
C TYR A 13 -15.45 -12.72 14.01
N ALA A 14 -15.57 -13.73 13.17
CA ALA A 14 -14.61 -14.02 12.11
C ALA A 14 -14.47 -12.85 11.11
N LEU A 15 -15.59 -12.26 10.68
CA LEU A 15 -15.59 -11.09 9.80
C LEU A 15 -14.94 -9.88 10.47
N ARG A 16 -15.30 -9.60 11.73
CA ARG A 16 -14.70 -8.51 12.52
C ARG A 16 -13.18 -8.68 12.66
N THR A 17 -12.72 -9.87 13.04
CA THR A 17 -11.29 -10.17 13.17
C THR A 17 -10.56 -10.01 11.83
N THR A 18 -11.18 -10.45 10.73
CA THR A 18 -10.61 -10.31 9.38
C THR A 18 -10.49 -8.83 8.98
N GLN A 19 -11.52 -8.03 9.24
CA GLN A 19 -11.49 -6.58 9.00
C GLN A 19 -10.37 -5.90 9.79
N GLN A 20 -10.25 -6.21 11.10
CA GLN A 20 -9.17 -5.71 11.94
C GLN A 20 -7.79 -6.12 11.42
N HIS A 21 -7.64 -7.36 10.96
CA HIS A 21 -6.39 -7.85 10.37
C HIS A 21 -6.03 -7.08 9.09
N HIS A 22 -7.01 -6.74 8.24
CA HIS A 22 -6.76 -5.88 7.06
C HIS A 22 -6.35 -4.46 7.43
N VAL A 23 -6.93 -3.87 8.49
CA VAL A 23 -6.48 -2.57 9.02
C VAL A 23 -5.01 -2.68 9.46
N GLN A 24 -4.66 -3.72 10.22
CA GLN A 24 -3.29 -3.95 10.68
C GLN A 24 -2.31 -4.14 9.51
N LEU A 25 -2.63 -4.97 8.53
CA LEU A 25 -1.82 -5.16 7.32
C LEU A 25 -1.63 -3.85 6.54
N SER A 26 -2.67 -3.02 6.47
CA SER A 26 -2.59 -1.68 5.87
C SER A 26 -1.57 -0.80 6.58
N MET A 27 -1.62 -0.74 7.91
CA MET A 27 -0.68 0.03 8.74
C MET A 27 0.75 -0.53 8.65
N MET A 28 0.92 -1.85 8.62
CA MET A 28 2.22 -2.49 8.45
C MET A 28 2.86 -2.15 7.11
N ALA A 29 2.07 -2.10 6.03
CA ALA A 29 2.55 -1.69 4.72
C ALA A 29 3.02 -0.22 4.74
N ASP A 30 2.26 0.67 5.38
CA ASP A 30 2.64 2.08 5.52
C ASP A 30 3.91 2.23 6.35
N HIS A 31 4.05 1.47 7.44
CA HIS A 31 5.25 1.46 8.25
C HIS A 31 6.48 1.02 7.45
N LYS A 32 6.39 -0.11 6.72
CA LYS A 32 7.48 -0.61 5.87
C LYS A 32 7.86 0.37 4.78
N ALA A 33 6.87 0.99 4.13
CA ALA A 33 7.10 1.98 3.10
C ALA A 33 7.79 3.23 3.66
N ASN A 34 7.35 3.76 4.81
CA ASN A 34 7.99 4.91 5.45
C ASN A 34 9.43 4.61 5.92
N MET A 35 9.69 3.42 6.44
CA MET A 35 11.06 2.98 6.75
C MET A 35 11.94 2.96 5.50
N LEU A 36 11.42 2.41 4.39
CA LEU A 36 12.15 2.35 3.12
C LEU A 36 12.41 3.75 2.55
N ILE A 37 11.41 4.64 2.58
CA ILE A 37 11.56 6.05 2.19
C ILE A 37 12.69 6.70 2.99
N GLY A 38 12.66 6.57 4.32
CA GLY A 38 13.70 7.12 5.20
C GLY A 38 15.09 6.60 4.85
N ALA A 39 15.24 5.28 4.71
CA ALA A 39 16.52 4.66 4.33
C ALA A 39 17.01 5.14 2.96
N THR A 40 16.13 5.17 1.96
CA THR A 40 16.48 5.61 0.60
C THR A 40 16.87 7.09 0.55
N PHE A 41 16.21 7.96 1.33
CA PHE A 41 16.59 9.38 1.39
C PHE A 41 17.92 9.62 2.08
N ILE A 42 18.25 8.86 3.13
CA ILE A 42 19.58 8.92 3.76
C ILE A 42 20.65 8.55 2.73
N VAL A 43 20.48 7.42 2.06
CA VAL A 43 21.42 6.94 1.03
C VAL A 43 21.57 7.94 -0.11
N PHE A 44 20.45 8.48 -0.61
CA PHE A 44 20.43 9.50 -1.65
C PHE A 44 21.18 10.77 -1.21
N THR A 45 20.91 11.25 0.01
CA THR A 45 21.55 12.46 0.54
C THR A 45 23.06 12.29 0.67
N LEU A 46 23.52 11.13 1.14
CA LEU A 46 24.95 10.82 1.22
C LEU A 46 25.60 10.75 -0.17
N ALA A 47 24.95 10.10 -1.13
CA ALA A 47 25.46 10.00 -2.50
C ALA A 47 25.61 11.38 -3.17
N ILE A 48 24.61 12.25 -3.02
CA ILE A 48 24.65 13.62 -3.54
C ILE A 48 25.63 14.50 -2.74
N GLY A 49 25.79 14.27 -1.44
CA GLY A 49 26.80 14.97 -0.62
C GLY A 49 28.21 14.76 -1.16
N GLN A 50 28.56 13.50 -1.44
CA GLN A 50 29.86 13.12 -2.01
C GLN A 50 30.04 13.61 -3.45
N SER A 51 28.96 13.80 -4.22
CA SER A 51 29.04 14.46 -5.53
C SER A 51 29.59 15.87 -5.47
N ARG A 52 29.20 16.63 -4.44
CA ARG A 52 29.51 18.07 -4.34
C ARG A 52 30.98 18.34 -4.02
N THR A 53 31.69 17.35 -3.49
CA THR A 53 33.13 17.43 -3.21
C THR A 53 34.01 17.14 -4.43
N GLY A 54 33.42 16.81 -5.59
CA GLY A 54 34.13 16.56 -6.85
C GLY A 54 34.27 15.09 -7.25
N ASP A 55 33.86 14.16 -6.38
CA ASP A 55 34.05 12.71 -6.55
C ASP A 55 32.75 12.01 -6.98
N LEU A 56 32.08 12.45 -8.04
CA LEU A 56 30.91 11.75 -8.55
C LEU A 56 31.32 10.50 -9.36
N SER A 57 31.68 9.43 -8.65
CA SER A 57 31.95 8.14 -9.27
C SER A 57 30.67 7.49 -9.81
N ILE A 58 30.80 6.66 -10.85
CA ILE A 58 29.67 5.91 -11.43
C ILE A 58 28.87 5.10 -10.37
N PRO A 59 29.51 4.41 -9.40
CA PRO A 59 28.80 3.73 -8.32
C PRO A 59 27.84 4.64 -7.54
N LEU A 60 28.25 5.88 -7.24
CA LEU A 60 27.43 6.86 -6.52
C LEU A 60 26.24 7.32 -7.35
N MET A 61 26.42 7.50 -8.66
CA MET A 61 25.32 7.84 -9.56
C MET A 61 24.28 6.71 -9.64
N ILE A 62 24.71 5.46 -9.78
CA ILE A 62 23.83 4.28 -9.76
C ILE A 62 23.05 4.24 -8.44
N LEU A 63 23.73 4.48 -7.32
CA LEU A 63 23.14 4.44 -5.99
C LEU A 63 22.07 5.52 -5.82
N ALA A 64 22.38 6.75 -6.23
CA ALA A 64 21.47 7.89 -6.13
C ALA A 64 20.20 7.65 -6.96
N ILE A 65 20.34 7.18 -8.20
CA ILE A 65 19.20 6.91 -9.08
C ILE A 65 18.33 5.79 -8.49
N ALA A 66 18.93 4.69 -8.04
CA ALA A 66 18.18 3.58 -7.47
C ALA A 66 17.45 3.97 -6.18
N ALA A 67 18.11 4.73 -5.30
CA ALA A 67 17.50 5.26 -4.08
C ALA A 67 16.31 6.16 -4.39
N PHE A 68 16.46 7.09 -5.35
CA PHE A 68 15.39 7.98 -5.78
C PHE A 68 14.19 7.22 -6.37
N CYS A 69 14.42 6.28 -7.28
CA CYS A 69 13.37 5.46 -7.87
C CYS A 69 12.65 4.60 -6.82
N SER A 70 13.38 4.00 -5.88
CA SER A 70 12.78 3.25 -4.78
C SER A 70 11.94 4.13 -3.86
N ALA A 71 12.43 5.30 -3.48
CA ALA A 71 11.71 6.26 -2.66
C ALA A 71 10.37 6.65 -3.32
N GLY A 72 10.38 6.93 -4.62
CA GLY A 72 9.18 7.24 -5.38
C GLY A 72 8.16 6.09 -5.40
N LEU A 73 8.59 4.85 -5.59
CA LEU A 73 7.72 3.68 -5.55
C LEU A 73 7.13 3.44 -4.15
N ALA A 74 7.92 3.62 -3.09
CA ALA A 74 7.45 3.53 -1.72
C ALA A 74 6.45 4.66 -1.38
N ALA A 75 6.67 5.88 -1.88
CA ALA A 75 5.74 6.99 -1.75
C ALA A 75 4.39 6.70 -2.43
N ILE A 76 4.39 6.06 -3.60
CA ILE A 76 3.15 5.63 -4.28
C ILE A 76 2.40 4.57 -3.45
N ALA A 77 3.13 3.70 -2.73
CA ALA A 77 2.52 2.68 -1.87
C ALA A 77 1.71 3.29 -0.71
N VAL A 78 2.18 4.40 -0.13
CA VAL A 78 1.49 5.12 0.98
C VAL A 78 0.52 6.19 0.51
N MET A 79 0.57 6.57 -0.77
CA MET A 79 -0.33 7.59 -1.32
C MET A 79 -1.80 7.17 -1.13
N PRO A 80 -2.67 8.05 -0.58
CA PRO A 80 -4.08 7.73 -0.40
C PRO A 80 -4.69 7.32 -1.73
N ALA A 81 -5.36 6.16 -1.75
CA ALA A 81 -6.03 5.65 -2.93
C ALA A 81 -7.53 5.79 -2.72
N PHE A 82 -8.15 6.75 -3.40
CA PHE A 82 -9.60 6.80 -3.50
C PHE A 82 -9.98 6.69 -4.98
N THR A 83 -10.57 5.57 -5.36
CA THR A 83 -11.17 5.41 -6.69
C THR A 83 -12.62 5.02 -6.49
N PRO A 84 -13.56 5.99 -6.51
CA PRO A 84 -14.97 5.66 -6.46
C PRO A 84 -15.29 4.82 -7.69
N ARG A 85 -15.78 3.60 -7.47
CA ARG A 85 -16.18 2.71 -8.55
C ARG A 85 -17.47 3.25 -9.16
N LYS A 86 -17.37 3.88 -10.33
CA LYS A 86 -18.56 4.34 -11.09
C LYS A 86 -19.42 3.12 -11.45
N GLY A 87 -20.69 3.12 -11.03
CA GLY A 87 -21.70 2.13 -11.43
C GLY A 87 -21.61 0.74 -10.76
N GLY A 88 -20.90 0.59 -9.65
CA GLY A 88 -20.94 -0.63 -8.82
C GLY A 88 -21.65 -0.38 -7.48
N PRO A 89 -22.04 -1.44 -6.75
CA PRO A 89 -22.63 -1.29 -5.42
C PRO A 89 -21.64 -0.56 -4.49
N THR A 90 -22.09 0.57 -3.94
CA THR A 90 -21.31 1.42 -3.06
C THR A 90 -21.03 0.67 -1.76
N ASN A 91 -19.80 0.76 -1.25
CA ASN A 91 -19.50 0.25 0.08
C ASN A 91 -19.82 1.34 1.10
N ILE A 92 -21.03 1.31 1.67
CA ILE A 92 -21.48 2.31 2.62
C ILE A 92 -20.76 2.22 3.98
N LEU A 93 -20.05 1.12 4.27
CA LEU A 93 -19.23 1.00 5.47
C LEU A 93 -17.87 1.70 5.31
N PHE A 94 -17.46 1.99 4.08
CA PHE A 94 -16.23 2.73 3.79
C PHE A 94 -16.51 4.21 3.65
N PHE A 95 -15.67 5.06 4.26
CA PHE A 95 -15.87 6.51 4.27
C PHE A 95 -16.09 7.09 2.88
N GLY A 96 -15.27 6.70 1.91
CA GLY A 96 -15.39 7.21 0.54
C GLY A 96 -16.64 6.71 -0.19
N GLY A 97 -17.39 5.75 0.36
CA GLY A 97 -18.69 5.33 -0.15
C GLY A 97 -19.84 6.19 0.37
N PHE A 98 -19.78 6.69 1.61
CA PHE A 98 -20.86 7.47 2.20
C PHE A 98 -20.63 8.98 2.22
N THR A 99 -19.39 9.47 2.05
CA THR A 99 -19.06 10.92 2.14
C THR A 99 -19.78 11.81 1.13
N SER A 100 -20.43 11.23 0.11
CA SER A 100 -21.24 11.96 -0.86
C SER A 100 -22.74 11.98 -0.54
N LEU A 101 -23.18 11.30 0.53
CA LEU A 101 -24.58 11.20 0.96
C LEU A 101 -24.87 12.24 2.06
N SER A 102 -26.14 12.61 2.25
CA SER A 102 -26.55 13.30 3.48
C SER A 102 -26.55 12.35 4.67
N GLU A 103 -26.58 12.88 5.89
CA GLU A 103 -26.66 12.07 7.10
C GLU A 103 -27.93 11.20 7.11
N GLU A 104 -29.07 11.78 6.75
CA GLU A 104 -30.36 11.07 6.66
C GLU A 104 -30.32 9.98 5.59
N GLU A 105 -29.75 10.27 4.41
CA GLU A 105 -29.60 9.28 3.34
C GLU A 105 -28.66 8.14 3.75
N PHE A 106 -27.58 8.43 4.47
CA PHE A 106 -26.69 7.43 5.03
C PHE A 106 -27.41 6.50 6.02
N ILE A 107 -28.15 7.07 6.98
CA ILE A 107 -28.90 6.32 7.99
C ILE A 107 -29.95 5.44 7.31
N GLU A 108 -30.75 6.01 6.41
CA GLU A 108 -31.84 5.30 5.75
C GLU A 108 -31.30 4.14 4.92
N ARG A 109 -30.26 4.35 4.09
CA ARG A 109 -29.67 3.26 3.29
C ARG A 109 -29.02 2.19 4.17
N LEU A 110 -28.35 2.58 5.25
CA LEU A 110 -27.72 1.61 6.14
C LEU A 110 -28.76 0.70 6.79
N LEU A 111 -29.85 1.27 7.30
CA LEU A 111 -30.92 0.52 7.96
C LEU A 111 -31.75 -0.30 6.98
N SER A 112 -32.12 0.26 5.83
CA SER A 112 -33.05 -0.37 4.88
C SER A 112 -32.38 -1.33 3.89
N GLU A 113 -31.12 -1.11 3.50
CA GLU A 113 -30.46 -1.93 2.46
C GLU A 113 -29.42 -2.89 3.05
N GLU A 114 -28.60 -2.42 3.99
CA GLU A 114 -27.47 -3.22 4.49
C GLU A 114 -27.80 -3.91 5.82
N PHE A 115 -28.67 -3.35 6.68
CA PHE A 115 -29.00 -3.91 8.00
C PHE A 115 -30.41 -4.53 8.11
N GLU A 116 -31.08 -4.77 6.97
CA GLU A 116 -32.40 -5.40 6.94
C GLU A 116 -32.38 -6.85 7.46
N THR A 117 -31.35 -7.62 7.10
CA THR A 117 -31.20 -9.03 7.44
C THR A 117 -29.78 -9.37 7.89
N GLN A 118 -29.60 -10.51 8.57
CA GLN A 118 -28.26 -11.00 8.91
C GLN A 118 -27.38 -11.18 7.66
N GLU A 119 -27.97 -11.63 6.54
CA GLU A 119 -27.23 -11.81 5.28
C GLU A 119 -26.80 -10.47 4.68
N SER A 120 -27.66 -9.44 4.69
CA SER A 120 -27.29 -8.11 4.19
C SER A 120 -26.14 -7.52 5.01
N VAL A 121 -26.16 -7.67 6.33
CA VAL A 121 -25.06 -7.22 7.20
C VAL A 121 -23.75 -7.91 6.82
N TYR A 122 -23.76 -9.22 6.64
CA TYR A 122 -22.57 -9.97 6.25
C TYR A 122 -22.08 -9.59 4.85
N ARG A 123 -22.98 -9.33 3.89
CA ARG A 123 -22.62 -8.84 2.56
C ARG A 123 -21.96 -7.47 2.62
N ALA A 124 -22.45 -6.56 3.47
CA ALA A 124 -21.84 -5.25 3.71
C ALA A 124 -20.40 -5.40 4.24
N MET A 125 -20.22 -6.21 5.29
CA MET A 125 -18.89 -6.48 5.88
C MET A 125 -17.94 -7.13 4.88
N LEU A 126 -18.41 -8.12 4.12
CA LEU A 126 -17.61 -8.82 3.11
C LEU A 126 -17.19 -7.88 1.97
N ARG A 127 -18.07 -6.97 1.55
CA ARG A 127 -17.76 -5.95 0.54
C ARG A 127 -16.62 -5.05 1.03
N ASP A 128 -16.64 -4.64 2.29
CA ASP A 128 -15.58 -3.85 2.90
C ASP A 128 -14.25 -4.61 2.98
N ILE A 129 -14.28 -5.83 3.53
CA ILE A 129 -13.11 -6.72 3.60
C ILE A 129 -12.49 -6.94 2.21
N TYR A 130 -13.31 -7.23 1.20
CA TYR A 130 -12.84 -7.43 -0.17
C TYR A 130 -12.18 -6.17 -0.74
N GLN A 131 -12.79 -5.00 -0.55
CA GLN A 131 -12.21 -3.74 -1.01
C GLN A 131 -10.88 -3.44 -0.33
N MET A 132 -10.80 -3.58 1.00
CA MET A 132 -9.55 -3.44 1.75
C MET A 132 -8.47 -4.40 1.22
N GLY A 133 -8.79 -5.69 1.08
CA GLY A 133 -7.87 -6.69 0.56
C GLY A 133 -7.36 -6.38 -0.85
N THR A 134 -8.23 -5.93 -1.75
CA THR A 134 -7.82 -5.55 -3.12
C THR A 134 -6.89 -4.35 -3.15
N ILE A 135 -7.12 -3.33 -2.32
CA ILE A 135 -6.24 -2.15 -2.22
C ILE A 135 -4.87 -2.55 -1.67
N LEU A 136 -4.84 -3.40 -0.64
CA LEU A 136 -3.60 -3.93 -0.07
C LEU A 136 -2.77 -4.66 -1.12
N GLY A 137 -3.36 -5.65 -1.80
CA GLY A 137 -2.64 -6.46 -2.78
C GLY A 137 -2.25 -5.70 -4.04
N ARG A 138 -3.19 -4.96 -4.65
CA ARG A 138 -2.97 -4.33 -5.96
C ARG A 138 -2.19 -3.03 -5.90
N LYS A 139 -2.24 -2.31 -4.77
CA LYS A 139 -1.54 -1.04 -4.60
C LYS A 139 -0.41 -1.19 -3.59
N LYS A 140 -0.72 -1.27 -2.29
CA LYS A 140 0.28 -1.13 -1.23
C LYS A 140 1.43 -2.13 -1.35
N TYR A 141 1.13 -3.43 -1.30
CA TYR A 141 2.16 -4.47 -1.32
C TYR A 141 2.83 -4.62 -2.70
N ARG A 142 2.11 -4.33 -3.79
CA ARG A 142 2.71 -4.35 -5.14
C ARG A 142 3.79 -3.27 -5.29
N PHE A 143 3.45 -2.01 -5.02
CA PHE A 143 4.41 -0.90 -5.15
C PHE A 143 5.53 -1.00 -4.11
N LEU A 144 5.22 -1.43 -2.89
CA LEU A 144 6.24 -1.71 -1.87
C LEU A 144 7.22 -2.78 -2.35
N GLY A 145 6.74 -3.89 -2.90
CA GLY A 145 7.60 -4.94 -3.46
C GLY A 145 8.43 -4.47 -4.65
N TRP A 146 7.93 -3.50 -5.44
CA TRP A 146 8.72 -2.90 -6.53
C TRP A 146 9.81 -1.99 -5.96
N ALA A 147 9.51 -1.17 -4.95
CA ALA A 147 10.47 -0.30 -4.27
C ALA A 147 11.64 -1.10 -3.71
N TYR A 148 11.36 -2.17 -2.94
CA TYR A 148 12.42 -3.03 -2.39
C TYR A 148 13.30 -3.66 -3.47
N ARG A 149 12.70 -4.17 -4.55
CA ARG A 149 13.48 -4.77 -5.65
C ARG A 149 14.38 -3.76 -6.35
N VAL A 150 13.88 -2.55 -6.61
CA VAL A 150 14.68 -1.47 -7.20
C VAL A 150 15.83 -1.08 -6.28
N PHE A 151 15.56 -0.89 -4.98
CA PHE A 151 16.59 -0.51 -4.02
C PHE A 151 17.68 -1.58 -3.89
N LEU A 152 17.29 -2.83 -3.70
CA LEU A 152 18.23 -3.95 -3.54
C LEU A 152 19.05 -4.17 -4.81
N THR A 153 18.42 -4.17 -5.98
CA THR A 153 19.14 -4.30 -7.26
C THR A 153 20.12 -3.14 -7.45
N GLY A 154 19.71 -1.92 -7.14
CA GLY A 154 20.57 -0.74 -7.19
C GLY A 154 21.77 -0.83 -6.26
N LEU A 155 21.56 -1.22 -4.99
CA LEU A 155 22.64 -1.44 -4.03
C LEU A 155 23.63 -2.50 -4.52
N THR A 156 23.15 -3.60 -5.07
CA THR A 156 24.00 -4.66 -5.63
C THR A 156 24.81 -4.15 -6.82
N LEU A 157 24.18 -3.43 -7.75
CA LEU A 157 24.87 -2.86 -8.92
C LEU A 157 25.90 -1.80 -8.52
N THR A 158 25.58 -0.94 -7.55
CA THR A 158 26.55 0.01 -6.98
C THR A 158 27.76 -0.71 -6.42
N PHE A 159 27.55 -1.78 -5.64
CA PHE A 159 28.66 -2.54 -5.06
C PHE A 159 29.53 -3.19 -6.13
N ILE A 160 28.92 -3.79 -7.16
CA ILE A 160 29.66 -4.39 -8.28
C ILE A 160 30.46 -3.31 -9.02
N ALA A 161 29.85 -2.17 -9.33
CA ALA A 161 30.52 -1.07 -10.01
C ALA A 161 31.72 -0.54 -9.19
N TYR A 162 31.55 -0.41 -7.87
CA TYR A 162 32.62 0.03 -6.98
C TYR A 162 33.79 -0.95 -6.97
N VAL A 163 33.52 -2.26 -6.83
CA VAL A 163 34.58 -3.28 -6.87
C VAL A 163 35.29 -3.30 -8.21
N TYR A 164 34.54 -3.16 -9.31
CA TYR A 164 35.12 -3.07 -10.65
C TYR A 164 36.06 -1.87 -10.79
N GLU A 165 35.63 -0.70 -10.32
CA GLU A 165 36.44 0.53 -10.33
C GLU A 165 37.76 0.38 -9.56
N GLN A 166 37.73 -0.34 -8.43
CA GLN A 166 38.93 -0.61 -7.62
C GLN A 166 39.91 -1.59 -8.26
N ILE A 167 39.45 -2.50 -9.12
CA ILE A 167 40.30 -3.53 -9.74
C ILE A 167 40.77 -3.11 -11.13
N ALA A 168 39.88 -2.55 -11.95
CA ALA A 168 40.12 -2.22 -13.35
C ALA A 168 40.56 -0.76 -13.58
N GLY A 169 40.55 0.07 -12.52
CA GLY A 169 40.74 1.51 -12.62
C GLY A 169 39.42 2.26 -12.85
N PRO A 170 39.47 3.60 -12.90
CA PRO A 170 38.28 4.42 -13.02
C PRO A 170 37.54 4.11 -14.32
N ILE A 171 36.22 3.95 -14.21
CA ILE A 171 35.35 3.63 -15.36
C ILE A 171 35.25 4.84 -16.32
N ILE A 172 35.63 6.04 -15.85
CA ILE A 172 35.77 7.30 -16.61
C ILE A 172 37.05 7.99 -16.17
#